data_AF-A0AAV3AH30-F1
#
_entry.id   AF-A0AAV3AH30-F1
#
_cell.length_a   1.000
_cell.length_b   1.000
_cell.length_c   1.000
_cell.angle_alpha   90.00
_cell.angle_beta   90.00
_cell.angle_gamma   90.00
#
_symmetry.space_group_name_H-M   'P 1'
#
loop_
_entity.id
_entity.type
_entity.pdbx_description
1 polymer ?
#
loop_
_entity_poly.entity_id
_entity_poly.type
_entity_poly.pdbx_seq_one_letter_code
_entity_poly.pdbx_strand_id
1 'polypeptide(L)'
;KKEKDEKKKDDEEDKGPPCGPIACNDKITSLQSTIKREIQELKENLNMVTLWLQLQIPQIEDGNNFGVAVQEKVFELMTNLRTKLDASQTQISKYLSDRGDAVAKAAKSPHVVKASFFMLPKI
;
A
#
# COMPACT_ATOMS: atom_id res chain seq x y z
N LYS A 1 26.52 24.49 -24.66
CA LYS A 1 27.44 24.69 -23.50
C LYS A 1 26.74 25.43 -22.37
N LYS A 2 26.16 26.63 -22.60
CA LYS A 2 25.34 27.37 -21.60
C LYS A 2 24.22 26.56 -20.93
N GLU A 3 23.39 25.82 -21.69
CA GLU A 3 22.30 25.01 -21.11
C GLU A 3 22.77 23.87 -20.20
N LYS A 4 23.98 23.35 -20.44
CA LYS A 4 24.56 22.26 -19.64
C LYS A 4 25.19 22.78 -18.34
N ASP A 5 25.57 24.06 -18.32
CA ASP A 5 26.11 24.78 -17.16
C ASP A 5 24.99 25.36 -16.28
N GLU A 6 23.86 25.79 -16.86
CA GLU A 6 22.67 26.22 -16.11
C GLU A 6 21.98 25.06 -15.39
N LYS A 7 21.81 23.91 -16.06
CA LYS A 7 21.27 22.69 -15.44
C LYS A 7 22.15 22.16 -14.30
N LYS A 8 23.48 22.34 -14.42
CA LYS A 8 24.45 21.98 -13.38
C LYS A 8 24.42 22.92 -12.17
N LYS A 9 24.07 24.19 -12.37
CA LYS A 9 23.97 25.18 -11.30
C LYS A 9 22.71 24.98 -10.45
N ASP A 10 21.57 24.69 -11.07
CA ASP A 10 20.34 24.33 -10.36
C ASP A 10 20.50 23.04 -9.53
N ASP A 11 21.23 22.05 -10.06
CA ASP A 11 21.53 20.79 -9.36
C ASP A 11 22.53 20.96 -8.18
N GLU A 12 23.30 22.05 -8.11
CA GLU A 12 24.24 22.33 -7.02
C GLU A 12 23.60 23.13 -5.87
N GLU A 13 22.65 24.02 -6.15
CA GLU A 13 21.95 24.80 -5.11
C GLU A 13 20.87 23.99 -4.35
N ASP A 14 20.38 22.86 -4.89
CA ASP A 14 19.41 21.95 -4.23
C ASP A 14 20.08 20.81 -3.43
N LYS A 15 21.42 20.82 -3.29
CA LYS A 15 22.12 19.85 -2.43
C LYS A 15 22.07 20.30 -0.98
N GLY A 16 21.02 19.84 -0.30
CA GLY A 16 20.93 19.88 1.15
C GLY A 16 22.19 19.34 1.84
N PRO A 17 22.41 19.67 3.12
CA PRO A 17 23.60 19.28 3.85
C PRO A 17 23.80 17.75 3.84
N PRO A 18 25.05 17.28 3.93
CA PRO A 18 25.35 15.86 3.88
C PRO A 18 24.58 15.11 4.97
N CYS A 19 23.66 14.24 4.54
CA CYS A 19 22.86 13.39 5.40
C CYS A 19 23.33 11.94 5.24
N GLY A 20 23.67 11.28 6.35
CA GLY A 20 24.01 9.86 6.34
C GLY A 20 22.81 8.98 5.94
N PRO A 21 23.03 7.69 5.64
CA PRO A 21 21.94 6.79 5.29
C PRO A 21 20.92 6.67 6.43
N ILE A 22 19.64 6.92 6.13
CA ILE A 22 18.53 6.81 7.09
C ILE A 22 17.87 5.43 6.92
N ALA A 23 18.06 4.55 7.90
CA ALA A 23 17.49 3.21 7.91
C ALA A 23 15.94 3.22 7.95
N CYS A 24 15.32 2.12 7.56
CA CYS A 24 13.88 1.88 7.74
C CYS A 24 13.54 1.61 9.22
N ASN A 25 12.26 1.72 9.58
CA ASN A 25 11.80 1.33 10.91
C ASN A 25 11.58 -0.18 10.96
N ASP A 26 12.50 -0.91 11.60
CA ASP A 26 12.50 -2.38 11.62
C ASP A 26 11.21 -2.97 12.20
N LYS A 27 10.64 -2.37 13.25
CA LYS A 27 9.36 -2.82 13.86
C LYS A 27 8.22 -2.75 12.85
N ILE A 28 8.15 -1.65 12.10
CA ILE A 28 7.11 -1.47 11.07
C ILE A 28 7.37 -2.42 9.91
N THR A 29 8.63 -2.59 9.49
CA THR A 29 8.98 -3.52 8.42
C THR A 29 8.66 -4.98 8.77
N SER A 30 8.89 -5.42 10.01
CA SER A 30 8.50 -6.76 10.47
C SER A 30 6.99 -6.95 10.57
N LEU A 31 6.25 -5.92 10.96
CA LEU A 31 4.78 -5.95 10.94
C LEU A 31 4.26 -6.01 9.50
N GLN A 32 4.84 -5.23 8.58
CA GLN A 32 4.47 -5.23 7.18
C GLN A 32 4.73 -6.58 6.50
N SER A 33 5.81 -7.28 6.83
CA SER A 33 6.06 -8.62 6.28
C SER A 33 4.99 -9.62 6.72
N THR A 34 4.58 -9.56 7.99
CA THR A 34 3.48 -10.36 8.53
C THR A 34 2.17 -10.02 7.81
N ILE A 35 1.77 -8.75 7.77
CA ILE A 35 0.53 -8.31 7.13
C ILE A 35 0.49 -8.70 5.65
N LYS A 36 1.61 -8.59 4.91
CA LYS A 36 1.68 -9.00 3.51
C LYS A 36 1.34 -10.48 3.33
N ARG A 37 1.85 -11.35 4.21
CA ARG A 37 1.55 -12.78 4.19
C ARG A 37 0.08 -13.04 4.49
N GLU A 38 -0.48 -12.43 5.54
CA GLU A 38 -1.89 -12.61 5.90
C GLU A 38 -2.84 -12.13 4.78
N ILE A 39 -2.52 -11.00 4.12
CA ILE A 39 -3.29 -10.51 2.97
C ILE A 39 -3.24 -11.52 1.82
N GLN A 40 -2.08 -12.11 1.55
CA GLN A 40 -1.92 -13.08 0.47
C GLN A 40 -2.75 -14.35 0.74
N GLU A 41 -2.64 -14.91 1.94
CA GLU A 41 -3.41 -16.09 2.34
C GLU A 41 -4.92 -15.82 2.29
N LEU A 42 -5.37 -14.66 2.80
CA LEU A 42 -6.78 -14.30 2.75
C LEU A 42 -7.28 -14.10 1.32
N LYS A 43 -6.45 -13.59 0.39
CA LYS A 43 -6.81 -13.48 -1.03
C LYS A 43 -6.99 -14.84 -1.69
N GLU A 44 -6.16 -15.81 -1.36
CA GLU A 44 -6.24 -17.18 -1.87
C GLU A 44 -7.49 -17.88 -1.34
N ASN A 45 -7.73 -17.80 -0.04
CA ASN A 45 -8.93 -18.35 0.61
C ASN A 45 -10.20 -17.72 0.05
N LEU A 46 -10.24 -16.39 -0.08
CA LEU A 46 -11.38 -15.67 -0.66
C LEU A 46 -11.63 -16.12 -2.10
N ASN A 47 -10.58 -16.29 -2.91
CA ASN A 47 -10.70 -16.76 -4.29
C ASN A 47 -11.29 -18.18 -4.35
N MET A 48 -10.84 -19.06 -3.46
CA MET A 48 -11.34 -20.43 -3.37
C MET A 48 -12.85 -20.46 -3.05
N VAL A 49 -13.28 -19.71 -2.03
CA VAL A 49 -14.70 -19.65 -1.66
C VAL A 49 -15.54 -18.96 -2.74
N THR A 50 -15.00 -17.93 -3.39
CA THR A 50 -15.67 -17.23 -4.50
C THR A 50 -15.93 -18.18 -5.67
N LEU A 51 -14.92 -18.96 -6.07
CA LEU A 51 -15.06 -19.96 -7.13
C LEU A 51 -16.05 -21.05 -6.73
N TRP A 52 -15.96 -21.57 -5.50
CA TRP A 52 -16.91 -22.55 -4.99
C TRP A 52 -18.35 -22.03 -5.09
N LEU A 53 -18.62 -20.79 -4.65
CA LEU A 53 -19.95 -20.18 -4.72
C LEU A 53 -20.44 -20.03 -6.17
N GLN A 54 -19.58 -19.60 -7.09
CA GLN A 54 -19.92 -19.48 -8.51
C GLN A 54 -20.33 -20.83 -9.12
N LEU A 55 -19.69 -21.93 -8.71
CA LEU A 55 -20.02 -23.28 -9.16
C LEU A 55 -21.35 -23.81 -8.56
N GLN A 56 -21.87 -23.18 -7.51
CA GLN A 56 -23.17 -23.53 -6.92
C GLN A 56 -24.36 -22.77 -7.55
N ILE A 57 -24.12 -21.89 -8.52
CA ILE A 57 -25.19 -21.16 -9.20
C ILE A 57 -25.96 -22.14 -10.09
N PRO A 58 -27.28 -22.33 -9.87
CA PRO A 58 -28.10 -23.25 -10.66
C PRO A 58 -28.35 -22.73 -12.08
N GLN A 59 -28.95 -23.57 -12.92
CA GLN A 59 -29.45 -23.10 -14.22
C GLN A 59 -30.51 -22.01 -14.02
N ILE A 60 -30.61 -21.11 -14.99
CA ILE A 60 -31.57 -20.01 -14.94
C ILE A 60 -32.96 -20.60 -15.20
N GLU A 61 -33.87 -20.39 -14.24
CA GLU A 61 -35.26 -20.83 -14.30
C GLU A 61 -36.22 -19.64 -14.15
N ASP A 62 -37.43 -19.79 -14.67
CA ASP A 62 -38.49 -18.77 -14.59
C ASP A 62 -39.26 -18.91 -13.26
N GLY A 63 -38.58 -18.60 -12.15
CA GLY A 63 -39.13 -18.67 -10.79
C GLY A 63 -38.16 -19.27 -9.76
N ASN A 64 -38.53 -19.25 -8.47
CA ASN A 64 -37.73 -19.81 -7.35
C ASN A 64 -36.31 -19.23 -7.19
N ASN A 65 -36.11 -17.99 -7.63
CA ASN A 65 -34.79 -17.32 -7.65
C ASN A 65 -34.35 -16.73 -6.31
N PHE A 66 -35.07 -16.97 -5.21
CA PHE A 66 -34.71 -16.42 -3.90
C PHE A 66 -33.33 -16.90 -3.43
N GLY A 67 -33.04 -18.20 -3.60
CA GLY A 67 -31.74 -18.77 -3.27
C GLY A 67 -30.61 -18.13 -4.09
N VAL A 68 -30.86 -17.87 -5.38
CA VAL A 68 -29.92 -17.18 -6.28
C VAL A 68 -29.67 -15.75 -5.81
N ALA A 69 -30.71 -15.00 -5.45
CA ALA A 69 -30.56 -13.64 -4.93
C ALA A 69 -29.73 -13.59 -3.63
N VAL A 70 -29.85 -14.59 -2.75
CA VAL A 70 -28.98 -14.72 -1.57
C VAL A 70 -27.54 -15.01 -1.98
N GLN A 71 -27.30 -15.91 -2.94
CA GLN A 71 -25.97 -16.19 -3.48
C GLN A 71 -25.32 -14.93 -4.08
N GLU A 72 -26.06 -14.16 -4.88
CA GLU A 72 -25.61 -12.89 -5.46
C GLU A 72 -25.20 -11.89 -4.38
N LYS A 73 -25.99 -11.78 -3.29
CA LYS A 73 -25.65 -10.86 -2.19
C LYS A 73 -24.36 -11.26 -1.47
N VAL A 74 -24.14 -12.55 -1.27
CA VAL A 74 -22.89 -13.07 -0.69
C VAL A 74 -21.72 -12.81 -1.64
N PHE A 75 -21.91 -13.00 -2.94
CA PHE A 75 -20.89 -12.71 -3.95
C PHE A 75 -20.49 -11.23 -3.94
N GLU A 76 -21.44 -10.30 -3.83
CA GLU A 76 -21.18 -8.87 -3.68
C GLU A 76 -20.31 -8.58 -2.45
N LEU A 77 -20.56 -9.24 -1.31
CA LEU A 77 -19.73 -9.12 -0.11
C LEU A 77 -18.29 -9.60 -0.35
N MET A 78 -18.12 -10.71 -1.07
CA MET A 78 -16.80 -11.24 -1.43
C MET A 78 -16.03 -10.28 -2.35
N THR A 79 -16.71 -9.71 -3.35
CA THR A 79 -16.12 -8.68 -4.23
C THR A 79 -15.66 -7.46 -3.42
N ASN A 80 -16.52 -6.95 -2.53
CA ASN A 80 -16.19 -5.82 -1.66
C ASN A 80 -15.01 -6.11 -0.74
N LEU A 81 -14.94 -7.32 -0.17
CA LEU A 81 -13.81 -7.74 0.65
C LEU A 81 -12.51 -7.79 -0.18
N ARG A 82 -12.56 -8.30 -1.41
CA ARG A 82 -11.39 -8.31 -2.30
C ARG A 82 -10.87 -6.90 -2.59
N THR A 83 -11.75 -5.96 -2.89
CA THR A 83 -11.36 -4.55 -3.09
C THR A 83 -10.71 -3.96 -1.84
N LYS A 84 -11.21 -4.26 -0.64
CA LYS A 84 -10.59 -3.80 0.62
C LYS A 84 -9.20 -4.41 0.85
N LEU A 85 -8.99 -5.67 0.47
CA LEU A 85 -7.68 -6.32 0.56
C LEU A 85 -6.68 -5.70 -0.41
N ASP A 86 -7.10 -5.39 -1.63
CA ASP A 86 -6.26 -4.70 -2.61
C ASP A 86 -5.87 -3.30 -2.12
N ALA A 87 -6.81 -2.54 -1.55
CA ALA A 87 -6.54 -1.25 -0.93
C ALA A 87 -5.58 -1.35 0.27
N SER A 88 -5.71 -2.40 1.09
CA SER A 88 -4.80 -2.64 2.21
C SER A 88 -3.38 -2.93 1.74
N GLN A 89 -3.24 -3.67 0.63
CA GLN A 89 -1.93 -3.95 0.03
C GLN A 89 -1.27 -2.68 -0.52
N THR A 90 -2.02 -1.80 -1.18
CA THR A 90 -1.46 -0.54 -1.72
C THR A 90 -1.05 0.43 -0.61
N GLN A 91 -1.76 0.44 0.53
CA GLN A 91 -1.42 1.27 1.69
C GLN A 91 -0.03 0.95 2.27
N ILE A 92 0.43 -0.30 2.16
CA ILE A 92 1.78 -0.70 2.59
C ILE A 92 2.84 -0.01 1.71
N SER A 93 2.65 -0.03 0.40
CA SER A 93 3.56 0.66 -0.54
C SER A 93 3.52 2.17 -0.36
N LYS A 94 2.33 2.73 -0.11
CA LYS A 94 2.15 4.16 0.15
C LYS A 94 2.95 4.63 1.36
N TYR A 95 2.94 3.88 2.47
CA TYR A 95 3.76 4.21 3.64
C TYR A 95 5.25 4.37 3.30
N LEU A 96 5.80 3.47 2.47
CA LEU A 96 7.22 3.52 2.09
C LEU A 96 7.52 4.77 1.25
N SER A 97 6.62 5.12 0.32
CA SER A 97 6.74 6.33 -0.51
C SER A 97 6.65 7.60 0.34
N ASP A 98 5.59 7.73 1.14
CA ASP A 98 5.35 8.90 2.00
C ASP A 98 6.51 9.12 2.99
N ARG A 99 7.06 8.02 3.53
CA ARG A 99 8.25 8.08 4.39
C ARG A 99 9.48 8.53 3.62
N GLY A 100 9.71 8.01 2.41
CA GLY A 100 10.82 8.42 1.55
C GLY A 100 10.80 9.91 1.26
N ASP A 101 9.64 10.45 0.90
CA ASP A 101 9.45 11.89 0.65
C ASP A 101 9.67 12.73 1.91
N ALA A 102 9.16 12.27 3.05
CA ALA A 102 9.37 12.95 4.33
C ALA A 102 10.85 12.98 4.71
N VAL A 103 11.56 11.86 4.54
CA VAL A 103 13.01 11.73 4.78
C VAL A 103 13.81 12.63 3.84
N ALA A 104 13.48 12.67 2.54
CA ALA A 104 14.17 13.51 1.57
C ALA A 104 14.00 15.02 1.90
N LYS A 105 12.78 15.43 2.25
CA LYS A 105 12.49 16.81 2.71
C LYS A 105 13.23 17.15 4.01
N ALA A 106 13.32 16.20 4.92
CA ALA A 106 14.04 16.33 6.19
C ALA A 106 15.53 16.61 5.98
N ALA A 107 16.16 15.83 5.09
CA ALA A 107 17.57 15.93 4.79
C ALA A 107 17.93 17.29 4.16
N LYS A 108 17.03 17.84 3.33
CA LYS A 108 17.21 19.14 2.68
C LYS A 108 17.05 20.34 3.61
N SER A 109 16.22 20.23 4.65
CA SER A 109 15.90 21.36 5.56
C SER A 109 16.05 20.97 7.04
N PRO A 110 17.29 20.83 7.56
CA PRO A 110 17.52 20.34 8.93
C PRO A 110 16.97 21.26 10.02
N HIS A 111 16.85 22.55 9.72
CA HIS A 111 16.31 23.57 10.63
C HIS A 111 14.79 23.43 10.86
N VAL A 112 14.09 22.66 10.02
CA VAL A 112 12.67 22.35 10.21
C VAL A 112 12.56 21.12 11.12
N VAL A 113 12.66 21.38 12.43
CA VAL A 113 12.69 20.41 13.56
C VAL A 113 11.53 19.41 13.61
N LYS A 114 10.55 19.45 12.70
CA LYS A 114 9.46 18.46 12.60
C LYS A 114 9.87 17.17 11.88
N ALA A 115 10.96 17.18 11.12
CA ALA A 115 11.35 16.02 10.34
C ALA A 115 12.00 14.92 11.20
N SER A 116 12.65 15.29 12.30
CA SER A 116 13.21 14.35 13.29
C SER A 116 12.14 13.45 13.92
N PHE A 117 10.89 13.91 14.03
CA PHE A 117 9.79 13.11 14.59
C PHE A 117 9.34 11.96 13.66
N PHE A 118 9.43 12.15 12.34
CA PHE A 118 9.15 11.10 11.34
C PHE A 118 10.34 10.15 11.09
N MET A 119 11.55 10.62 11.35
CA MET A 119 12.79 9.88 11.07
C MET A 119 13.24 8.98 12.22
N LEU A 120 12.93 9.32 13.47
CA LEU A 120 13.43 8.56 14.60
C LEU A 120 12.60 7.28 14.81
N PRO A 121 13.24 6.11 14.96
CA PRO A 121 12.58 4.93 15.50
C PRO A 121 12.30 5.20 16.98
N LYS A 122 11.19 5.87 17.28
CA LYS A 122 10.66 5.88 18.64
C LYS A 122 10.08 4.50 18.89
N ILE A 123 10.86 3.71 19.65
CA ILE A 123 10.48 2.42 20.22
C ILE A 123 9.29 2.60 21.13
#